data_AF-A0A6N6NJ46-F1
#
_entry.id   AF-A0A6N6NJ46-F1
#
_cell.length_a   1.000
_cell.length_b   1.000
_cell.length_c   1.000
_cell.angle_alpha   90.00
_cell.angle_beta   90.00
_cell.angle_gamma   90.00
#
_symmetry.space_group_name_H-M   'P 1'
#
loop_
_entity.id
_entity.type
_entity.pdbx_description
1 polymer ?
#
loop_
_entity_poly.entity_id
_entity_poly.type
_entity_poly.pdbx_seq_one_letter_code
_entity_poly.pdbx_strand_id
1 'polypeptide(L)'
;MALEINEYDLPLMAMGKETSEAFSKQMNAGYGPRCPKCGSENIARIIWGDPVFYDGLIQDIDEGRVHIGGCCVTGEDPEWHCNDCEEEF
;
A
#
# COMPACT_ATOMS: atom_id res chain seq x y z
N MET A 1 -16.06 0.95 17.89
CA MET A 1 -15.96 -0.36 17.24
C MET A 1 -14.51 -0.74 17.36
N ALA A 2 -14.22 -1.68 18.26
CA ALA A 2 -12.84 -2.05 18.59
C ALA A 2 -12.25 -2.78 17.39
N LEU A 3 -11.08 -2.33 16.94
CA LEU A 3 -10.25 -3.09 16.02
C LEU A 3 -9.84 -4.35 16.78
N GLU A 4 -10.36 -5.51 16.36
CA GLU A 4 -9.98 -6.79 16.94
C GLU A 4 -8.52 -7.04 16.59
N ILE A 5 -7.66 -6.91 17.60
CA ILE A 5 -6.25 -7.19 17.48
C ILE A 5 -6.06 -8.70 17.24
N ASN A 6 -5.49 -9.07 16.11
CA ASN A 6 -5.30 -10.46 15.70
C ASN A 6 -3.83 -10.88 15.92
N GLU A 7 -3.52 -12.16 15.73
CA GLU A 7 -2.16 -12.68 15.93
C GLU A 7 -1.09 -12.06 15.01
N TYR A 8 -1.50 -11.33 13.96
CA TYR A 8 -0.64 -10.54 13.08
C TYR A 8 -0.30 -9.15 13.65
N ASP A 9 -0.85 -8.75 14.80
CA ASP A 9 -0.41 -7.58 15.57
C ASP A 9 0.78 -7.89 16.50
N LEU A 10 1.15 -9.16 16.70
CA LEU A 10 2.34 -9.50 17.49
C LEU A 10 3.65 -8.96 16.87
N PRO A 11 3.87 -9.06 15.54
CA PRO A 11 4.96 -8.35 14.87
C PRO A 11 4.86 -6.83 15.03
N LEU A 12 3.65 -6.26 14.97
CA LEU A 12 3.40 -4.83 15.15
C LEU A 12 3.85 -4.33 16.54
N MET A 13 3.68 -5.15 17.58
CA MET A 13 4.12 -4.85 18.95
C MET A 13 5.63 -5.02 19.16
N ALA A 14 6.32 -5.80 18.33
CA ALA A 14 7.78 -5.97 18.35
C ALA A 14 8.53 -4.91 17.51
N MET A 15 7.78 -4.17 16.71
CA MET A 15 8.26 -3.14 15.79
C MET A 15 8.13 -1.76 16.43
N GLY A 16 9.14 -0.90 16.28
CA GLY A 16 9.07 0.49 16.74
C GLY A 16 7.91 1.27 16.09
N LYS A 17 7.51 2.39 16.70
CA LYS A 17 6.40 3.24 16.21
C LYS A 17 6.46 3.55 14.70
N GLU A 18 7.67 3.73 14.17
CA GLU A 18 7.93 4.07 12.75
C GLU A 18 7.59 2.90 11.83
N THR A 19 7.95 1.68 12.25
CA THR A 19 7.63 0.44 11.53
C THR A 19 6.14 0.09 11.61
N SER A 20 5.45 0.43 12.71
CA SER A 20 3.99 0.27 12.78
C SER A 20 3.23 1.26 11.89
N GLU A 21 3.72 2.49 11.75
CA GLU A 21 3.15 3.48 10.84
C GLU A 21 3.40 3.11 9.37
N ALA A 22 4.59 2.61 9.04
CA ALA A 22 4.91 2.12 7.70
C ALA A 22 4.01 0.95 7.29
N PHE A 23 3.84 -0.03 8.19
CA PHE A 23 2.94 -1.17 7.97
C PHE A 23 1.47 -0.73 7.84
N SER A 24 1.02 0.18 8.69
CA SER A 24 -0.34 0.75 8.60
C SER A 24 -0.56 1.48 7.27
N LYS A 25 0.45 2.21 6.77
CA LYS A 25 0.38 2.87 5.45
C LYS A 25 0.35 1.87 4.30
N GLN A 26 1.07 0.76 4.39
CA GLN A 26 1.04 -0.32 3.40
C GLN A 26 -0.33 -1.03 3.36
N MET A 27 -0.98 -1.20 4.52
CA MET A 27 -2.22 -1.98 4.67
C MET A 27 -3.53 -1.21 4.38
N ASN A 28 -3.51 0.11 4.19
CA ASN A 28 -4.72 0.90 3.84
C ASN A 28 -5.02 0.93 2.33
N ALA A 29 -4.59 -0.08 1.58
CA ALA A 29 -4.71 -0.20 0.13
C ALA A 29 -6.15 -0.54 -0.33
N GLY A 30 -7.10 0.39 -0.14
CA GLY A 30 -8.51 0.13 -0.51
C GLY A 30 -9.36 1.33 -0.91
N TYR A 31 -8.89 2.57 -0.75
CA TYR A 31 -9.63 3.76 -1.18
C TYR A 31 -8.68 4.80 -1.77
N GLY A 32 -8.41 4.67 -3.07
CA GLY A 32 -7.61 5.63 -3.83
C GLY A 32 -8.44 6.78 -4.41
N PRO A 33 -7.82 7.95 -4.68
CA PRO A 33 -8.44 9.01 -5.47
C PRO A 33 -8.67 8.55 -6.91
N ARG A 34 -9.65 9.14 -7.60
CA ARG A 34 -9.85 8.89 -9.05
C ARG A 34 -8.65 9.37 -9.86
N CYS A 35 -8.24 8.61 -10.87
CA CYS A 35 -7.13 8.97 -11.75
C CYS A 35 -7.33 10.35 -12.40
N PRO A 36 -6.41 11.32 -12.24
CA PRO A 36 -6.54 12.65 -12.82
C PRO A 36 -6.40 12.66 -14.35
N LYS A 37 -5.78 11.62 -14.94
CA LYS A 37 -5.52 11.52 -16.38
C LYS A 37 -6.67 10.88 -17.15
N CYS A 38 -7.22 9.78 -16.65
CA CYS A 38 -8.25 9.01 -17.37
C CYS A 38 -9.61 8.93 -16.65
N GLY A 39 -9.69 9.35 -15.39
CA GLY A 39 -10.92 9.28 -14.60
C GLY A 39 -11.26 7.90 -14.06
N SER A 40 -10.36 6.91 -14.16
CA SER A 40 -10.58 5.57 -13.61
C SER A 40 -10.58 5.55 -12.09
N GLU A 41 -11.35 4.61 -11.53
CA GLU A 41 -11.38 4.25 -10.10
C GLU A 41 -10.55 2.99 -9.81
N ASN A 42 -10.00 2.34 -10.85
CA ASN A 42 -9.12 1.18 -10.74
C ASN A 42 -7.70 1.63 -10.35
N ILE A 43 -7.54 1.93 -9.07
CA ILE A 43 -6.36 2.60 -8.52
C ILE A 43 -5.70 1.72 -7.46
N ALA A 44 -4.43 1.40 -7.69
CA ALA A 44 -3.58 0.69 -6.75
C ALA A 44 -2.81 1.69 -5.87
N ARG A 45 -2.52 1.29 -4.63
CA ARG A 45 -1.54 1.98 -3.77
C ARG A 45 -0.13 1.57 -4.19
N ILE A 46 0.79 2.52 -4.33
CA ILE A 46 2.19 2.19 -4.59
C ILE A 46 2.92 1.91 -3.28
N ILE A 47 3.61 0.77 -3.21
CA ILE A 47 4.56 0.46 -2.14
C ILE A 47 5.97 0.68 -2.69
N TRP A 48 6.66 1.68 -2.14
CA TRP A 48 8.07 1.97 -2.42
C TRP A 48 8.97 1.34 -1.36
N GLY A 49 10.22 1.06 -1.75
CA GLY A 49 11.22 0.49 -0.87
C GLY A 49 11.14 -1.02 -0.75
N ASP A 50 11.53 -1.54 0.41
CA ASP A 50 11.44 -2.96 0.73
C ASP A 50 10.05 -3.25 1.33
N PRO A 51 9.16 -3.97 0.64
CA PRO A 51 7.83 -4.23 1.13
C PRO A 51 7.87 -5.14 2.35
N VAL A 52 6.99 -4.90 3.33
CA VAL A 52 6.77 -5.86 4.40
C VAL A 52 5.98 -7.03 3.80
N PHE A 53 6.57 -8.22 3.81
CA PHE A 53 5.87 -9.42 3.38
C PHE A 53 4.84 -9.83 4.44
N TYR A 54 3.58 -9.93 4.02
CA TYR A 54 2.48 -10.47 4.82
C TYR A 54 1.65 -11.45 3.98
N ASP A 55 0.94 -12.34 4.68
CA ASP A 55 0.03 -13.30 4.07
C ASP A 55 -1.20 -12.57 3.51
N GLY A 56 -1.08 -12.11 2.26
CA GLY A 56 -2.08 -11.32 1.56
C GLY A 56 -1.50 -10.40 0.49
N LEU A 57 -0.21 -10.03 0.60
CA LEU A 57 0.44 -9.08 -0.31
C LEU A 57 0.37 -9.53 -1.78
N ILE A 58 0.63 -10.82 -2.05
CA ILE A 58 0.58 -11.35 -3.42
C ILE A 58 -0.84 -11.25 -3.99
N GLN A 59 -1.87 -11.57 -3.19
CA GLN A 59 -3.25 -11.44 -3.61
C GLN A 59 -3.63 -9.98 -3.87
N ASP A 60 -3.15 -9.05 -3.03
CA ASP A 60 -3.38 -7.62 -3.23
C ASP A 60 -2.72 -7.07 -4.50
N ILE A 61 -1.55 -7.60 -4.86
CA ILE A 61 -0.89 -7.31 -6.14
C ILE A 61 -1.72 -7.89 -7.30
N ASP A 62 -2.11 -9.17 -7.22
CA ASP A 62 -2.87 -9.85 -8.27
C ASP A 62 -4.25 -9.21 -8.50
N GLU A 63 -4.89 -8.70 -7.45
CA GLU A 63 -6.17 -7.99 -7.51
C GLU A 63 -6.01 -6.49 -7.87
N GLY A 64 -4.78 -6.00 -8.07
CA GLY A 64 -4.51 -4.62 -8.44
C GLY A 64 -4.79 -3.60 -7.33
N ARG A 65 -4.86 -4.03 -6.06
CA ARG A 65 -4.94 -3.11 -4.91
C ARG A 65 -3.59 -2.49 -4.57
N VAL A 66 -2.51 -3.21 -4.84
CA VAL A 66 -1.14 -2.81 -4.56
C VAL A 66 -0.30 -2.87 -5.84
N HIS A 67 0.49 -1.83 -6.06
CA HIS A 67 1.52 -1.77 -7.10
C HIS A 67 2.89 -1.68 -6.43
N ILE A 68 3.86 -2.49 -6.89
CA ILE A 68 5.22 -2.46 -6.35
C ILE A 68 6.02 -1.42 -7.12
N GLY A 69 6.38 -0.34 -6.43
CA GLY A 69 7.24 0.71 -6.94
C GLY A 69 8.71 0.29 -6.91
N GLY A 70 9.58 1.29 -7.06
CA GLY A 70 11.03 1.12 -6.96
C GLY A 70 11.53 0.96 -5.52
N CYS A 71 12.77 0.49 -5.38
CA CYS A 71 13.42 0.31 -4.09
C CYS A 71 13.93 1.61 -3.44
N CYS A 72 14.08 2.69 -4.22
CA CYS A 72 14.55 3.98 -3.73
C CYS A 72 13.36 4.84 -3.30
N VAL A 73 13.30 5.22 -2.03
CA VAL A 73 12.30 6.14 -1.49
C VAL A 73 12.92 7.53 -1.39
N THR A 74 12.35 8.49 -2.09
CA THR A 74 12.78 9.90 -2.10
C THR A 74 11.90 10.79 -1.20
N GLY A 75 10.69 10.32 -0.88
CA GLY A 75 9.71 11.06 -0.07
C GLY A 75 8.82 12.00 -0.88
N GLU A 76 9.09 12.17 -2.17
CA GLU A 76 8.23 12.83 -3.15
C GLU A 76 7.71 11.83 -4.20
N ASP A 77 7.80 10.53 -3.89
CA ASP A 77 7.36 9.46 -4.77
C ASP A 77 5.83 9.43 -4.83
N PRO A 78 5.25 9.11 -6.00
CA PRO A 78 3.79 9.04 -6.16
C PRO A 78 3.20 7.98 -5.25
N GLU A 79 1.98 8.24 -4.77
CA GLU A 79 1.31 7.37 -3.81
C GLU A 79 0.37 6.37 -4.49
N TRP A 80 -0.08 6.68 -5.71
CA TRP A 80 -1.13 5.96 -6.41
C TRP A 80 -0.70 5.58 -7.82
N HIS A 81 -1.10 4.39 -8.26
CA HIS A 81 -0.91 3.90 -9.62
C HIS A 81 -2.28 3.59 -10.24
N CYS A 82 -2.54 4.13 -11.42
CA CYS A 82 -3.74 3.80 -12.17
C CYS A 82 -3.52 2.50 -12.97
N ASN A 83 -4.24 1.45 -12.63
CA ASN A 83 -4.13 0.15 -13.32
C ASN A 83 -4.61 0.20 -14.78
N ASP A 84 -5.41 1.20 -15.16
CA ASP A 84 -5.98 1.30 -16.52
C ASP A 84 -5.12 2.12 -17.48
N CYS A 85 -4.42 3.16 -17.00
CA CYS A 85 -3.64 4.07 -17.84
C CYS A 85 -2.17 4.25 -17.41
N GLU A 86 -1.76 3.46 -16.42
CA GLU A 86 -0.41 3.34 -15.89
C GLU A 86 0.18 4.66 -15.36
N GLU A 87 -0.67 5.64 -15.05
CA GLU A 87 -0.24 6.91 -14.47
C GLU A 87 0.03 6.76 -12.97
N GLU A 88 1.17 7.30 -12.53
CA GLU A 88 1.53 7.40 -11.11
C GLU A 88 1.37 8.84 -10.61
N PHE A 89 0.72 9.05 -9.46
CA PHE A 89 0.38 10.38 -8.94
C PHE A 89 0.12 10.43 -7.42
#